data_AF-S4RJB8-F1
#
_entry.id   AF-S4RJB8-F1
#
_cell.length_a   1.000
_cell.length_b   1.000
_cell.length_c   1.000
_cell.angle_alpha   90.00
_cell.angle_beta   90.00
_cell.angle_gamma   90.00
#
_symmetry.space_group_name_H-M   'P 1'
#
loop_
_entity.id
_entity.type
_entity.pdbx_description
1 polymer ?
#
loop_
_entity_poly.entity_id
_entity_poly.type
_entity_poly.pdbx_seq_one_letter_code
_entity_poly.pdbx_strand_id
1 'polypeptide(L)'
;ASSREELKSFLLGCDIIVYDIRETADLLDEAAWVHSALHAEIENFKDPKIFILISSFMTWTLTKPVDPDDPEVPFTDDDHRKRRPHPAFKDHVALEKLVMKLGKTSKKKFIGYVVSSGLPYGMGEEPFHFFFKTAWLGESPAVPVIDRGTNVLPTIHIRDLAGVIQNIADHKPKTRYILAVDEGKHTQLEVAQAISKRLGTGRISHISKHEALSNKDCLPHHVEQLLLDVCAEAVFVKEELNVRWVAEAGLLANLERVVREFRATRKLQPIRICILGPPVTGKTTVAQMLCKHYKIHHVNMKDVITEALSKLERIVGSASRKEETEWHEEDVEAFTEDVQEAQDFLEALRENMLQNEGRLEDSYLVRLYKETLSSPPCQNQGFVLDGFPKTFSQAVQLFGVEDEEDGEELNKRKVPLFDKSIIPELVVSLDAEDDVVLHRAMALPECAVLEADLTEERVRRRLAEFHARHSEDDTVLDYFDELEIHPDHIDVSVCEVAQIKRRIRKLIGEPRNYGPSAEEQLELAQRAEAKQREREARRRVDQLLLDSQQAAQRLCQEEEWHACWEEVKRQEHEAMGARHLPLRNYLMKYVMPPLAQGLDECCKVKPHDPIDFVAEYLLQYNCDKE
;
A
#
# COMPACT_ATOMS: atom_id res chain seq x y z
N ALA A 1 25.97 -25.78 -17.73
CA ALA A 1 25.95 -26.97 -18.59
C ALA A 1 24.93 -28.00 -18.09
N SER A 2 24.83 -28.27 -16.78
CA SER A 2 23.86 -29.24 -16.23
C SER A 2 22.39 -28.90 -16.48
N SER A 3 21.98 -27.63 -16.41
CA SER A 3 20.56 -27.25 -16.54
C SER A 3 19.96 -27.50 -17.93
N ARG A 4 20.70 -27.30 -19.01
CA ARG A 4 20.19 -27.47 -20.38
C ARG A 4 20.08 -28.93 -20.78
N GLU A 5 21.01 -29.78 -20.37
CA GLU A 5 20.94 -31.22 -20.65
C GLU A 5 19.80 -31.89 -19.87
N GLU A 6 19.61 -31.49 -18.61
CA GLU A 6 18.46 -31.89 -17.79
C GLU A 6 17.15 -31.44 -18.46
N LEU A 7 17.04 -30.16 -18.83
CA LEU A 7 15.85 -29.63 -19.53
C LEU A 7 15.57 -30.39 -20.83
N LYS A 8 16.59 -30.68 -21.64
CA LYS A 8 16.44 -31.48 -22.88
C LYS A 8 15.85 -32.85 -22.57
N SER A 9 16.31 -33.52 -21.51
CA SER A 9 15.80 -34.84 -21.14
C SER A 9 14.32 -34.82 -20.76
N PHE A 10 13.88 -33.78 -20.02
CA PHE A 10 12.47 -33.58 -19.69
C PHE A 10 11.62 -33.27 -20.92
N LEU A 11 12.09 -32.38 -21.81
CA LEU A 11 11.38 -32.01 -23.02
C LEU A 11 11.21 -33.18 -24.01
N LEU A 12 12.15 -34.12 -24.05
CA LEU A 12 12.00 -35.35 -24.84
C LEU A 12 10.88 -36.25 -24.31
N GLY A 13 10.53 -36.15 -23.02
CA GLY A 13 9.38 -36.83 -22.42
C GLY A 13 8.03 -36.17 -22.69
N CYS A 14 8.00 -34.90 -23.11
CA CYS A 14 6.77 -34.14 -23.33
C CYS A 14 6.28 -34.21 -24.78
N ASP A 15 4.96 -34.34 -24.99
CA ASP A 15 4.37 -34.38 -26.33
C ASP A 15 3.97 -33.00 -26.86
N ILE A 16 3.55 -32.10 -25.97
CA ILE A 16 3.19 -30.73 -26.29
C ILE A 16 4.09 -29.80 -25.47
N ILE A 17 4.72 -28.86 -26.15
CA ILE A 17 5.66 -27.91 -25.58
C ILE A 17 5.20 -26.51 -25.98
N VAL A 18 4.93 -25.66 -24.99
CA VAL A 18 4.46 -24.28 -25.19
C VAL A 18 5.52 -23.33 -24.63
N TYR A 19 5.98 -22.39 -25.45
CA TYR A 19 6.93 -21.36 -25.04
C TYR A 19 6.32 -19.97 -25.26
N ASP A 20 6.30 -19.16 -24.20
CA ASP A 20 5.90 -17.75 -24.25
C ASP A 20 7.14 -16.84 -24.31
N ILE A 21 7.27 -16.06 -25.38
CA ILE A 21 8.40 -15.15 -25.60
C ILE A 21 8.00 -13.67 -25.49
N ARG A 22 6.80 -13.38 -24.95
CA ARG A 22 6.27 -12.01 -24.83
C ARG A 22 6.96 -11.20 -23.73
N GLU A 23 7.30 -11.83 -22.60
CA GLU A 23 7.71 -11.13 -21.38
C GLU A 23 9.24 -11.00 -21.19
N THR A 24 10.02 -12.04 -21.51
CA THR A 24 11.45 -12.10 -21.14
C THR A 24 12.36 -12.40 -22.33
N ALA A 25 13.40 -11.58 -22.51
CA ALA A 25 14.38 -11.73 -23.59
C ALA A 25 15.19 -13.04 -23.49
N ASP A 26 15.50 -13.51 -22.27
CA ASP A 26 16.26 -14.75 -22.05
C ASP A 26 15.53 -16.00 -22.57
N LEU A 27 14.19 -15.96 -22.65
CA LEU A 27 13.37 -17.05 -23.17
C LEU A 27 13.50 -17.21 -24.69
N LEU A 28 13.96 -16.18 -25.42
CA LEU A 28 14.15 -16.26 -26.87
C LEU A 28 15.27 -17.23 -27.23
N ASP A 29 16.43 -17.08 -26.59
CA ASP A 29 17.59 -17.92 -26.82
C ASP A 29 17.32 -19.36 -26.40
N GLU A 30 16.61 -19.54 -25.28
CA GLU A 30 16.18 -20.85 -24.81
C GLU A 30 15.22 -21.51 -25.81
N ALA A 31 14.15 -20.81 -26.23
CA ALA A 31 13.17 -21.35 -27.17
C ALA A 31 13.81 -21.71 -28.53
N ALA A 32 14.72 -20.87 -29.03
CA ALA A 32 15.48 -21.13 -30.25
C ALA A 32 16.34 -22.40 -30.14
N TRP A 33 17.04 -22.55 -29.00
CA TRP A 33 17.84 -23.72 -28.70
C TRP A 33 16.98 -24.98 -28.55
N VAL A 34 15.88 -24.93 -27.78
CA VAL A 34 14.96 -26.05 -27.57
C VAL A 34 14.39 -26.54 -28.90
N HIS A 35 13.87 -25.63 -29.72
CA HIS A 35 13.29 -26.00 -31.00
C HIS A 35 14.31 -26.69 -31.91
N SER A 36 15.55 -26.20 -31.92
CA SER A 36 16.64 -26.79 -32.71
C SER A 36 17.11 -28.13 -32.15
N ALA A 37 17.19 -28.27 -30.82
CA ALA A 37 17.57 -29.49 -30.14
C ALA A 37 16.53 -30.61 -30.32
N LEU A 38 15.24 -30.28 -30.25
CA LEU A 38 14.15 -31.21 -30.55
C LEU A 38 14.18 -31.61 -32.03
N HIS A 39 14.42 -30.66 -32.94
CA HIS A 39 14.54 -30.98 -34.36
C HIS A 39 15.71 -31.94 -34.64
N ALA A 40 16.84 -31.81 -33.93
CA ALA A 40 17.98 -32.71 -34.08
C ALA A 40 17.68 -34.16 -33.66
N GLU A 41 16.72 -34.36 -32.77
CA GLU A 41 16.33 -35.67 -32.21
C GLU A 41 15.06 -36.25 -32.86
N ILE A 42 14.60 -35.70 -34.00
CA ILE A 42 13.34 -36.12 -34.66
C ILE A 42 13.29 -37.62 -34.96
N GLU A 43 14.43 -38.24 -35.25
CA GLU A 43 14.51 -39.67 -35.56
C GLU A 43 14.16 -40.53 -34.35
N ASN A 44 14.47 -40.05 -33.14
CA ASN A 44 14.27 -40.72 -31.86
C ASN A 44 12.85 -40.58 -31.31
N PHE A 45 11.98 -39.82 -31.98
CA PHE A 45 10.59 -39.63 -31.56
C PHE A 45 9.74 -40.87 -31.88
N LYS A 46 9.15 -41.45 -30.83
CA LYS A 46 8.16 -42.53 -30.93
C LYS A 46 6.79 -41.99 -31.34
N ASP A 47 6.40 -40.85 -30.77
CA ASP A 47 5.13 -40.17 -30.97
C ASP A 47 5.34 -38.75 -31.53
N PRO A 48 4.34 -38.18 -32.24
CA PRO A 48 4.46 -36.86 -32.83
C PRO A 48 4.48 -35.76 -31.75
N LYS A 49 5.51 -34.93 -31.76
CA LYS A 49 5.64 -33.80 -30.83
C LYS A 49 5.16 -32.49 -31.45
N ILE A 50 4.54 -31.65 -30.62
CA ILE A 50 4.01 -30.34 -30.97
C ILE A 50 4.76 -29.27 -30.20
N PHE A 51 5.26 -28.27 -30.92
CA PHE A 51 5.87 -27.08 -30.35
C PHE A 51 5.02 -25.86 -30.71
N ILE A 52 4.55 -25.13 -29.70
CA ILE A 52 3.72 -23.93 -29.86
C ILE A 52 4.52 -22.74 -29.32
N LEU A 53 4.86 -21.80 -30.20
CA LEU A 53 5.50 -20.54 -29.84
C LEU A 53 4.44 -19.44 -29.72
N ILE A 54 4.31 -18.83 -28.55
CA ILE A 54 3.47 -17.65 -28.33
C ILE A 54 4.32 -16.42 -28.57
N SER A 55 4.07 -15.74 -29.69
CA SER A 55 4.72 -14.50 -30.10
C SER A 55 3.84 -13.28 -29.82
N SER A 56 4.37 -12.09 -30.09
CA SER A 56 3.73 -10.80 -29.82
C SER A 56 3.43 -10.02 -31.10
N PHE A 57 2.33 -9.25 -31.11
CA PHE A 57 2.04 -8.29 -32.19
C PHE A 57 3.10 -7.18 -32.36
N MET A 58 4.08 -7.07 -31.45
CA MET A 58 5.28 -6.24 -31.66
C MET A 58 6.02 -6.57 -32.98
N THR A 59 5.83 -7.78 -33.52
CA THR A 59 6.39 -8.16 -34.83
C THR A 59 5.68 -7.52 -36.04
N TRP A 60 4.59 -6.78 -35.81
CA TRP A 60 3.73 -6.20 -36.83
C TRP A 60 3.72 -4.65 -36.84
N THR A 61 4.32 -4.00 -35.85
CA THR A 61 4.17 -2.56 -35.57
C THR A 61 4.51 -1.60 -36.72
N LEU A 62 5.43 -1.95 -37.62
CA LEU A 62 5.86 -1.10 -38.74
C LEU A 62 5.29 -1.58 -40.08
N THR A 63 4.30 -2.47 -40.03
CA THR A 63 3.64 -2.99 -41.22
C THR A 63 2.74 -1.88 -41.78
N LYS A 64 2.84 -1.65 -43.09
CA LYS A 64 1.94 -0.70 -43.75
C LYS A 64 0.51 -1.27 -43.74
N PRO A 65 -0.53 -0.42 -43.63
CA PRO A 65 -1.91 -0.86 -43.75
C PRO A 65 -2.14 -1.74 -44.99
N VAL A 66 -3.11 -2.66 -44.89
CA VAL A 66 -3.46 -3.56 -46.00
C VAL A 66 -3.90 -2.75 -47.22
N ASP A 67 -4.69 -1.70 -46.99
CA ASP A 67 -5.09 -0.72 -47.98
C ASP A 67 -4.56 0.68 -47.56
N PRO A 68 -3.77 1.39 -48.40
CA PRO A 68 -3.33 2.74 -48.11
C PRO A 68 -4.47 3.79 -48.10
N ASP A 69 -5.61 3.48 -48.74
CA ASP A 69 -6.77 4.37 -48.80
C ASP A 69 -7.78 4.10 -47.67
N ASP A 70 -7.73 2.91 -47.05
CA ASP A 70 -8.55 2.52 -45.89
C ASP A 70 -7.70 1.81 -44.80
N PRO A 71 -7.21 2.56 -43.79
CA PRO A 71 -6.39 2.01 -42.72
C PRO A 71 -7.18 1.14 -41.72
N GLU A 72 -8.51 1.06 -41.80
CA GLU A 72 -9.34 0.26 -40.88
C GLU A 72 -9.41 -1.22 -41.26
N VAL A 73 -8.96 -1.58 -42.47
CA VAL A 73 -8.94 -2.96 -42.96
C VAL A 73 -8.01 -3.81 -42.07
N PRO A 74 -8.54 -4.85 -41.37
CA PRO A 74 -7.78 -5.63 -40.42
C PRO A 74 -6.77 -6.56 -41.12
N PHE A 75 -5.62 -6.77 -40.48
CA PHE A 75 -4.67 -7.80 -40.89
C PHE A 75 -5.20 -9.19 -40.56
N THR A 76 -4.99 -10.12 -41.49
CA THR A 76 -5.37 -11.53 -41.35
C THR A 76 -4.15 -12.43 -41.19
N ASP A 77 -4.38 -13.70 -40.84
CA ASP A 77 -3.34 -14.73 -40.72
C ASP A 77 -2.42 -14.84 -41.94
N ASP A 78 -2.94 -14.60 -43.15
CA ASP A 78 -2.19 -14.74 -44.40
C ASP A 78 -1.21 -13.59 -44.65
N ASP A 79 -1.46 -12.41 -44.08
CA ASP A 79 -0.63 -11.22 -44.27
C ASP A 79 0.69 -11.25 -43.49
N HIS A 80 0.91 -12.30 -42.68
CA HIS A 80 2.11 -12.46 -41.87
C HIS A 80 3.41 -12.41 -42.68
N ARG A 81 3.36 -12.70 -43.98
CA ARG A 81 4.55 -12.64 -44.86
C ARG A 81 4.98 -11.20 -45.19
N LYS A 82 4.07 -10.23 -45.12
CA LYS A 82 4.31 -8.82 -45.43
C LYS A 82 4.70 -8.00 -44.20
N ARG A 83 4.64 -8.60 -43.01
CA ARG A 83 4.85 -7.92 -41.72
C ARG A 83 6.23 -7.28 -41.59
N ARG A 84 6.29 -6.16 -40.88
CA ARG A 84 7.53 -5.47 -40.50
C ARG A 84 7.57 -5.27 -38.98
N PRO A 85 8.56 -5.86 -38.29
CA PRO A 85 8.67 -5.75 -36.84
C PRO A 85 9.28 -4.44 -36.39
N HIS A 86 9.01 -4.07 -35.14
CA HIS A 86 9.78 -3.06 -34.43
C HIS A 86 11.28 -3.44 -34.41
N PRO A 87 12.22 -2.47 -34.45
CA PRO A 87 13.66 -2.77 -34.44
C PRO A 87 14.13 -3.66 -33.30
N ALA A 88 13.49 -3.57 -32.12
CA ALA A 88 13.80 -4.38 -30.94
C ALA A 88 13.28 -5.83 -31.04
N PHE A 89 12.34 -6.14 -31.94
CA PHE A 89 11.67 -7.44 -32.06
C PHE A 89 12.09 -8.21 -33.33
N LYS A 90 13.26 -7.87 -33.90
CA LYS A 90 13.81 -8.59 -35.06
C LYS A 90 14.15 -10.04 -34.73
N ASP A 91 14.62 -10.28 -33.51
CA ASP A 91 15.02 -11.61 -33.04
C ASP A 91 13.80 -12.52 -32.82
N HIS A 92 12.67 -11.97 -32.33
CA HIS A 92 11.38 -12.66 -32.30
C HIS A 92 10.99 -13.16 -33.69
N VAL A 93 11.05 -12.30 -34.70
CA VAL A 93 10.72 -12.70 -36.09
C VAL A 93 11.69 -13.75 -36.62
N ALA A 94 12.97 -13.70 -36.24
CA ALA A 94 13.94 -14.72 -36.62
C ALA A 94 13.59 -16.09 -36.03
N LEU A 95 13.20 -16.13 -34.75
CA LEU A 95 12.73 -17.34 -34.07
C LEU A 95 11.44 -17.88 -34.68
N GLU A 96 10.44 -17.03 -34.96
CA GLU A 96 9.21 -17.45 -35.64
C GLU A 96 9.51 -18.11 -36.99
N LYS A 97 10.41 -17.53 -37.78
CA LYS A 97 10.85 -18.11 -39.06
C LYS A 97 11.59 -19.43 -38.86
N LEU A 98 12.39 -19.56 -37.81
CA LEU A 98 13.09 -20.79 -37.46
C LEU A 98 12.09 -21.91 -37.14
N VAL A 99 11.12 -21.65 -36.27
CA VAL A 99 10.04 -22.60 -35.91
C VAL A 99 9.28 -23.04 -37.16
N MET A 100 8.89 -22.07 -38.00
CA MET A 100 8.17 -22.34 -39.24
C MET A 100 8.99 -23.14 -40.25
N LYS A 101 10.30 -22.89 -40.36
CA LYS A 101 11.19 -23.60 -41.29
C LYS A 101 11.43 -25.03 -40.84
N LEU A 102 11.85 -25.22 -39.60
CA LEU A 102 12.21 -26.53 -39.05
C LEU A 102 10.96 -27.41 -38.84
N GLY A 103 9.81 -26.82 -38.48
CA GLY A 103 8.56 -27.58 -38.42
C GLY A 103 8.09 -28.08 -39.80
N LYS A 104 8.59 -27.56 -40.93
CA LYS A 104 8.19 -28.02 -42.28
C LYS A 104 8.92 -29.31 -42.69
N THR A 105 10.08 -29.58 -42.10
CA THR A 105 10.95 -30.70 -42.46
C THR A 105 10.31 -32.06 -42.20
N SER A 106 9.56 -32.22 -41.10
CA SER A 106 8.96 -33.52 -40.72
C SER A 106 7.54 -33.39 -40.17
N LYS A 107 6.57 -33.14 -41.07
CA LYS A 107 5.16 -32.87 -40.73
C LYS A 107 4.45 -33.96 -39.90
N LYS A 108 4.98 -35.19 -39.89
CA LYS A 108 4.37 -36.34 -39.21
C LYS A 108 4.94 -36.60 -37.82
N LYS A 109 6.14 -36.11 -37.51
CA LYS A 109 6.84 -36.39 -36.23
C LYS A 109 7.05 -35.14 -35.39
N PHE A 110 7.19 -33.97 -36.02
CA PHE A 110 7.43 -32.72 -35.29
C PHE A 110 6.72 -31.55 -35.97
N ILE A 111 5.82 -30.92 -35.23
CA ILE A 111 4.98 -29.83 -35.74
C ILE A 111 5.26 -28.57 -34.93
N GLY A 112 5.67 -27.50 -35.62
CA GLY A 112 5.87 -26.18 -35.04
C GLY A 112 4.73 -25.23 -35.43
N TYR A 113 4.08 -24.64 -34.42
CA TYR A 113 3.08 -23.59 -34.53
C TYR A 113 3.64 -22.29 -33.97
N VAL A 114 3.25 -21.18 -34.59
CA VAL A 114 3.50 -19.82 -34.11
C VAL A 114 2.15 -19.16 -33.91
N VAL A 115 1.85 -18.75 -32.69
CA VAL A 115 0.63 -18.05 -32.31
C VAL A 115 1.00 -16.60 -32.00
N SER A 116 0.58 -15.65 -32.83
CA SER A 116 0.74 -14.23 -32.54
C SER A 116 -0.40 -13.80 -31.63
N SER A 117 -0.11 -13.63 -30.34
CA SER A 117 -1.08 -13.23 -29.33
C SER A 117 -1.27 -11.72 -29.33
N GLY A 118 -2.54 -11.29 -29.28
CA GLY A 118 -2.97 -9.96 -28.88
C GLY A 118 -2.44 -9.58 -27.50
N LEU A 119 -2.61 -8.31 -27.13
CA LEU A 119 -2.34 -7.83 -25.78
C LEU A 119 -3.25 -8.56 -24.79
N PRO A 120 -2.67 -9.37 -23.88
CA PRO A 120 -3.46 -10.17 -22.96
C PRO A 120 -4.12 -9.30 -21.89
N TYR A 121 -5.38 -9.60 -21.60
CA TYR A 121 -6.12 -9.05 -20.47
C TYR A 121 -6.85 -10.17 -19.72
N GLY A 122 -7.35 -9.88 -18.52
CA GLY A 122 -7.98 -10.85 -17.62
C GLY A 122 -7.02 -11.45 -16.60
N MET A 123 -7.57 -11.85 -15.44
CA MET A 123 -6.88 -12.53 -14.32
C MET A 123 -5.52 -11.96 -13.89
N GLY A 124 -5.24 -10.67 -14.13
CA GLY A 124 -3.89 -10.16 -13.87
C GLY A 124 -3.50 -8.88 -14.58
N GLU A 125 -4.17 -8.54 -15.69
CA GLU A 125 -3.94 -7.37 -16.55
C GLU A 125 -2.46 -7.03 -16.73
N GLU A 126 -1.80 -7.51 -17.79
CA GLU A 126 -0.37 -7.24 -18.05
C GLU A 126 -0.15 -5.77 -18.50
N PRO A 127 -0.32 -5.39 -19.79
CA PRO A 127 -0.05 -4.02 -20.23
C PRO A 127 -1.07 -3.01 -19.68
N PHE A 128 -2.30 -3.46 -19.42
CA PHE A 128 -3.37 -2.61 -18.89
C PHE A 128 -3.28 -2.42 -17.37
N HIS A 129 -2.36 -3.11 -16.67
CA HIS A 129 -2.18 -2.98 -15.22
C HIS A 129 -2.11 -1.52 -14.78
N PHE A 130 -1.35 -0.73 -15.53
CA PHE A 130 -1.08 0.67 -15.25
C PHE A 130 -2.37 1.49 -15.14
N PHE A 131 -3.31 1.31 -16.08
CA PHE A 131 -4.60 2.01 -16.05
C PHE A 131 -5.46 1.55 -14.88
N PHE A 132 -5.56 0.24 -14.66
CA PHE A 132 -6.33 -0.32 -13.55
C PHE A 132 -5.80 0.12 -12.19
N LYS A 133 -4.48 0.11 -12.00
CA LYS A 133 -3.82 0.53 -10.76
C LYS A 133 -4.03 2.02 -10.51
N THR A 134 -3.81 2.85 -11.52
CA THR A 134 -3.96 4.31 -11.39
C THR A 134 -5.41 4.69 -11.11
N ALA A 135 -6.36 4.10 -11.84
CA ALA A 135 -7.79 4.29 -11.61
C ALA A 135 -8.22 3.81 -10.22
N TRP A 136 -7.65 2.69 -9.76
CA TRP A 136 -7.96 2.11 -8.46
C TRP A 136 -7.36 2.91 -7.30
N LEU A 137 -6.14 3.44 -7.39
CA LEU A 137 -5.53 4.19 -6.29
C LEU A 137 -6.14 5.58 -6.13
N GLY A 138 -6.56 6.20 -7.23
CA GLY A 138 -7.16 7.54 -7.21
C GLY A 138 -6.21 8.66 -6.78
N GLU A 139 -4.89 8.40 -6.75
CA GLU A 139 -3.87 9.42 -6.43
C GLU A 139 -3.85 10.54 -7.46
N SER A 140 -4.10 10.21 -8.73
CA SER A 140 -4.36 11.19 -9.79
C SER A 140 -5.86 11.36 -10.02
N PRO A 141 -6.35 12.60 -10.18
CA PRO A 141 -7.77 12.85 -10.43
C PRO A 141 -8.23 12.33 -11.79
N ALA A 142 -7.30 11.96 -12.67
CA ALA A 142 -7.53 11.46 -14.01
C ALA A 142 -6.56 10.32 -14.34
N VAL A 143 -7.01 9.37 -15.15
CA VAL A 143 -6.17 8.27 -15.65
C VAL A 143 -5.32 8.79 -16.82
N PRO A 144 -3.99 8.60 -16.80
CA PRO A 144 -3.11 9.08 -17.85
C PRO A 144 -3.11 8.13 -19.07
N VAL A 145 -3.46 8.65 -20.24
CA VAL A 145 -3.36 8.01 -21.56
C VAL A 145 -2.09 8.48 -22.23
N ILE A 146 -1.41 7.56 -22.91
CA ILE A 146 -0.13 7.84 -23.57
C ILE A 146 -0.41 8.50 -24.92
N ASP A 147 0.24 9.64 -25.16
CA ASP A 147 0.06 10.49 -26.33
C ASP A 147 -1.42 10.83 -26.57
N ARG A 148 -1.97 10.56 -27.76
CA ARG A 148 -3.39 10.83 -28.09
C ARG A 148 -4.32 9.65 -27.80
N GLY A 149 -3.79 8.43 -27.73
CA GLY A 149 -4.57 7.21 -27.54
C GLY A 149 -5.52 6.83 -28.67
N THR A 150 -5.30 7.33 -29.89
CA THR A 150 -6.10 7.02 -31.10
C THR A 150 -5.70 5.70 -31.77
N ASN A 151 -4.70 5.01 -31.22
CA ASN A 151 -4.20 3.75 -31.75
C ASN A 151 -5.11 2.59 -31.39
N VAL A 152 -5.28 1.66 -32.33
CA VAL A 152 -6.11 0.47 -32.16
C VAL A 152 -5.26 -0.67 -31.58
N LEU A 153 -5.71 -1.21 -30.46
CA LEU A 153 -5.01 -2.27 -29.74
C LEU A 153 -5.66 -3.64 -30.03
N PRO A 154 -4.94 -4.61 -30.60
CA PRO A 154 -5.40 -5.97 -30.70
C PRO A 154 -5.34 -6.61 -29.32
N THR A 155 -6.47 -7.02 -28.79
CA THR A 155 -6.58 -7.59 -27.45
C THR A 155 -6.93 -9.08 -27.48
N ILE A 156 -6.68 -9.78 -26.38
CA ILE A 156 -7.21 -11.14 -26.17
C ILE A 156 -7.32 -11.44 -24.68
N HIS A 157 -8.41 -12.07 -24.26
CA HIS A 157 -8.53 -12.52 -22.88
C HIS A 157 -7.62 -13.74 -22.62
N ILE A 158 -6.92 -13.80 -21.49
CA ILE A 158 -5.94 -14.86 -21.19
C ILE A 158 -6.52 -16.27 -21.23
N ARG A 159 -7.79 -16.43 -20.82
CA ARG A 159 -8.52 -17.71 -20.92
C ARG A 159 -8.84 -18.10 -22.36
N ASP A 160 -9.10 -17.13 -23.22
CA ASP A 160 -9.38 -17.38 -24.63
C ASP A 160 -8.10 -17.75 -25.37
N LEU A 161 -6.99 -17.08 -25.06
CA LEU A 161 -5.65 -17.48 -25.54
C LEU A 161 -5.34 -18.93 -25.14
N ALA A 162 -5.60 -19.31 -23.89
CA ALA A 162 -5.42 -20.70 -23.43
C ALA A 162 -6.34 -21.67 -24.18
N GLY A 163 -7.59 -21.30 -24.45
CA GLY A 163 -8.54 -22.07 -25.25
C GLY A 163 -8.10 -22.27 -26.70
N VAL A 164 -7.48 -21.24 -27.31
CA VAL A 164 -6.87 -21.32 -28.64
C VAL A 164 -5.69 -22.29 -28.65
N ILE A 165 -4.79 -22.19 -27.67
CA ILE A 165 -3.62 -23.09 -27.54
C ILE A 165 -4.06 -24.54 -27.35
N GLN A 166 -5.06 -24.79 -26.50
CA GLN A 166 -5.63 -26.11 -26.29
C GLN A 166 -6.22 -26.67 -27.59
N ASN A 167 -7.00 -25.88 -28.32
CA ASN A 167 -7.58 -26.31 -29.59
C ASN A 167 -6.52 -26.62 -30.66
N ILE A 168 -5.43 -25.85 -30.72
CA ILE A 168 -4.30 -26.13 -31.62
C ILE A 168 -3.64 -27.47 -31.26
N ALA A 169 -3.46 -27.75 -29.97
CA ALA A 169 -2.87 -28.99 -29.50
C ALA A 169 -3.74 -30.21 -29.86
N ASP A 170 -5.06 -30.09 -29.74
CA ASP A 170 -6.01 -31.17 -29.98
C ASP A 170 -6.25 -31.43 -31.48
N HIS A 171 -6.52 -30.37 -32.26
CA HIS A 171 -6.97 -30.49 -33.66
C HIS A 171 -5.82 -30.52 -34.67
N LYS A 172 -4.62 -30.06 -34.27
CA LYS A 172 -3.41 -30.03 -35.11
C LYS A 172 -3.66 -29.41 -36.49
N PRO A 173 -4.01 -28.11 -36.54
CA PRO A 173 -4.41 -27.45 -37.79
C PRO A 173 -3.31 -27.45 -38.84
N LYS A 174 -3.71 -27.30 -40.11
CA LYS A 174 -2.77 -27.22 -41.25
C LYS A 174 -2.03 -25.88 -41.27
N THR A 175 -2.74 -24.81 -40.92
CA THR A 175 -2.21 -23.45 -40.78
C THR A 175 -1.29 -23.40 -39.56
N ARG A 176 -0.11 -22.82 -39.73
CA ARG A 176 0.96 -22.87 -38.72
C ARG A 176 1.25 -21.53 -38.06
N TYR A 177 0.87 -20.45 -38.72
CA TYR A 177 0.95 -19.11 -38.17
C TYR A 177 -0.49 -18.69 -37.90
N ILE A 178 -0.84 -18.48 -36.64
CA ILE A 178 -2.21 -18.24 -36.19
C ILE A 178 -2.22 -16.93 -35.41
N LEU A 179 -3.14 -16.03 -35.72
CA LEU A 179 -3.44 -14.84 -34.94
C LEU A 179 -4.45 -15.19 -33.85
N ALA A 180 -4.17 -14.76 -32.63
CA ALA A 180 -5.07 -14.92 -31.49
C ALA A 180 -5.44 -13.54 -30.97
N VAL A 181 -6.55 -13.01 -31.47
CA VAL A 181 -7.16 -11.72 -31.09
C VAL A 181 -8.66 -11.88 -30.92
N ASP A 182 -9.27 -11.06 -30.08
CA ASP A 182 -10.71 -10.92 -29.97
C ASP A 182 -11.29 -9.95 -31.02
N GLU A 183 -12.61 -9.79 -31.05
CA GLU A 183 -13.28 -8.89 -32.01
C GLU A 183 -13.26 -7.42 -31.56
N GLY A 184 -12.68 -7.14 -30.38
CA GLY A 184 -12.62 -5.81 -29.80
C GLY A 184 -11.64 -4.91 -30.53
N LYS A 185 -12.13 -4.05 -31.43
CA LYS A 185 -11.33 -3.01 -32.10
C LYS A 185 -11.34 -1.72 -31.28
N HIS A 186 -10.74 -1.76 -30.09
CA HIS A 186 -10.80 -0.63 -29.16
C HIS A 186 -9.54 0.24 -29.24
N THR A 187 -9.74 1.54 -29.11
CA THR A 187 -8.64 2.49 -28.97
C THR A 187 -8.08 2.48 -27.54
N GLN A 188 -6.82 2.86 -27.37
CA GLN A 188 -6.23 3.02 -26.04
C GLN A 188 -7.05 4.01 -25.17
N LEU A 189 -7.56 5.08 -25.78
CA LEU A 189 -8.38 6.08 -25.12
C LEU A 189 -9.70 5.49 -24.60
N GLU A 190 -10.43 4.73 -25.43
CA GLU A 190 -11.68 4.08 -25.03
C GLU A 190 -11.48 3.11 -23.87
N VAL A 191 -10.41 2.29 -23.94
CA VAL A 191 -10.06 1.35 -22.87
C VAL A 191 -9.79 2.10 -21.57
N ALA A 192 -8.95 3.12 -21.59
CA ALA A 192 -8.64 3.93 -20.41
C ALA A 192 -9.87 4.67 -19.87
N GLN A 193 -10.74 5.18 -20.75
CA GLN A 193 -11.99 5.85 -20.37
C GLN A 193 -12.95 4.89 -19.67
N ALA A 194 -13.15 3.71 -20.23
CA ALA A 194 -14.05 2.71 -19.68
C ALA A 194 -13.55 2.22 -18.31
N ILE A 195 -12.24 1.97 -18.17
CA ILE A 195 -11.60 1.64 -16.89
C ILE A 195 -11.78 2.78 -15.89
N SER A 196 -11.53 4.03 -16.30
CA SER A 196 -11.67 5.21 -15.44
C SER A 196 -13.11 5.40 -14.96
N LYS A 197 -14.11 5.18 -15.83
CA LYS A 197 -15.53 5.27 -15.47
C LYS A 197 -15.96 4.18 -14.49
N ARG A 198 -15.41 2.96 -14.61
CA ARG A 198 -15.80 1.82 -13.76
C ARG A 198 -15.00 1.71 -12.47
N LEU A 199 -13.76 2.17 -12.43
CA LEU A 199 -12.89 2.04 -11.26
C LEU A 199 -12.70 3.33 -10.47
N GLY A 200 -12.74 4.49 -11.14
CA GLY A 200 -12.40 5.78 -10.56
C GLY A 200 -13.40 6.87 -10.91
N THR A 201 -12.88 8.02 -11.34
CA THR A 201 -13.63 9.28 -11.53
C THR A 201 -14.18 9.47 -12.95
N GLY A 202 -13.82 8.60 -13.90
CA GLY A 202 -14.14 8.77 -15.33
C GLY A 202 -13.31 9.82 -16.07
N ARG A 203 -12.35 10.48 -15.41
CA ARG A 203 -11.51 11.53 -16.02
C ARG A 203 -10.25 10.93 -16.66
N ILE A 204 -9.78 11.60 -17.71
CA ILE A 204 -8.60 11.21 -18.49
C ILE A 204 -7.66 12.40 -18.61
N SER A 205 -6.36 12.12 -18.61
CA SER A 205 -5.29 13.08 -18.89
C SER A 205 -4.36 12.50 -19.95
N HIS A 206 -3.67 13.34 -20.71
CA HIS A 206 -2.71 12.90 -21.71
C HIS A 206 -1.29 13.09 -21.17
N ILE A 207 -0.45 12.06 -21.30
CA ILE A 207 0.96 12.07 -20.93
C ILE A 207 1.82 11.72 -22.14
N SER A 208 3.02 12.26 -22.22
CA SER A 208 3.96 11.90 -23.29
C SER A 208 4.58 10.51 -23.04
N LYS A 209 5.08 9.87 -24.11
CA LYS A 209 5.89 8.63 -23.99
C LYS A 209 7.03 8.75 -22.96
N HIS A 210 7.71 9.90 -22.90
CA HIS A 210 8.83 10.10 -21.96
C HIS A 210 8.37 10.10 -20.50
N GLU A 211 7.22 10.73 -20.21
CA GLU A 211 6.61 10.72 -18.89
C GLU A 211 6.12 9.32 -18.50
N ALA A 212 5.53 8.58 -19.46
CA ALA A 212 5.11 7.20 -19.25
C ALA A 212 6.31 6.28 -18.90
N LEU A 213 7.44 6.44 -19.58
CA LEU A 213 8.68 5.69 -19.30
C LEU A 213 9.36 6.08 -17.99
N SER A 214 9.19 7.33 -17.55
CA SER A 214 9.67 7.77 -16.24
C SER A 214 8.84 7.23 -15.09
N ASN A 215 7.63 6.75 -15.36
CA ASN A 215 6.75 6.22 -14.33
C ASN A 215 7.15 4.78 -13.98
N LYS A 216 7.51 4.55 -12.72
CA LYS A 216 7.93 3.23 -12.22
C LYS A 216 6.80 2.19 -12.25
N ASP A 217 5.56 2.63 -12.32
CA ASP A 217 4.38 1.75 -12.34
C ASP A 217 4.08 1.18 -13.73
N CYS A 218 4.71 1.71 -14.78
CA CYS A 218 4.58 1.20 -16.14
C CYS A 218 5.94 0.67 -16.61
N LEU A 219 6.03 -0.65 -16.85
CA LEU A 219 7.26 -1.23 -17.36
C LEU A 219 7.53 -0.73 -18.79
N PRO A 220 8.79 -0.48 -19.19
CA PRO A 220 9.09 0.06 -20.52
C PRO A 220 8.51 -0.76 -21.67
N HIS A 221 8.46 -2.10 -21.54
CA HIS A 221 7.86 -2.97 -22.56
C HIS A 221 6.34 -2.85 -22.63
N HIS A 222 5.65 -2.58 -21.51
CA HIS A 222 4.21 -2.30 -21.50
C HIS A 222 3.91 -0.97 -22.20
N VAL A 223 4.77 0.05 -22.05
CA VAL A 223 4.63 1.32 -22.77
C VAL A 223 4.69 1.10 -24.28
N GLU A 224 5.68 0.32 -24.76
CA GLU A 224 5.77 0.00 -26.20
C GLU A 224 4.58 -0.84 -26.68
N GLN A 225 4.04 -1.74 -25.84
CA GLN A 225 2.83 -2.50 -26.12
C GLN A 225 1.58 -1.62 -26.27
N LEU A 226 1.43 -0.63 -25.40
CA LEU A 226 0.31 0.30 -25.40
C LEU A 226 0.37 1.33 -26.55
N LEU A 227 1.53 1.49 -27.19
CA LEU A 227 1.72 2.34 -28.38
C LEU A 227 1.54 1.58 -29.70
N LEU A 228 1.15 0.30 -29.63
CA LEU A 228 0.87 -0.49 -30.81
C LEU A 228 -0.35 0.06 -31.55
N ASP A 229 -0.27 0.12 -32.87
CA ASP A 229 -1.38 0.50 -33.74
C ASP A 229 -1.53 -0.56 -34.84
N VAL A 230 -2.32 -1.60 -34.54
CA VAL A 230 -2.52 -2.73 -35.44
C VAL A 230 -3.97 -3.21 -35.31
N CYS A 231 -4.76 -2.99 -36.35
CA CYS A 231 -6.06 -3.64 -36.52
C CYS A 231 -5.84 -5.05 -37.06
N ALA A 232 -6.22 -6.09 -36.31
CA ALA A 232 -6.07 -7.48 -36.72
C ALA A 232 -7.36 -8.27 -36.47
N GLU A 233 -7.59 -9.32 -37.25
CA GLU A 233 -8.74 -10.19 -37.13
C GLU A 233 -8.30 -11.67 -37.22
N ALA A 234 -8.70 -12.47 -36.23
CA ALA A 234 -8.36 -13.89 -36.14
C ALA A 234 -9.35 -14.76 -36.93
N VAL A 235 -9.41 -14.57 -38.24
CA VAL A 235 -10.32 -15.29 -39.15
C VAL A 235 -10.17 -16.80 -38.99
N PHE A 236 -8.92 -17.30 -38.92
CA PHE A 236 -8.65 -18.72 -38.77
C PHE A 236 -9.24 -19.30 -37.47
N VAL A 237 -9.07 -18.59 -36.35
CA VAL A 237 -9.55 -19.05 -35.04
C VAL A 237 -11.08 -19.10 -35.03
N LYS A 238 -11.73 -18.12 -35.65
CA LYS A 238 -13.20 -18.01 -35.68
C LYS A 238 -13.83 -19.08 -36.58
N GLU A 239 -13.26 -19.33 -37.75
CA GLU A 239 -13.86 -20.23 -38.74
C GLU A 239 -13.45 -21.70 -38.56
N GLU A 240 -12.21 -21.98 -38.14
CA GLU A 240 -11.69 -23.36 -38.08
C GLU A 240 -11.59 -23.94 -36.66
N LEU A 241 -11.56 -23.12 -35.60
CA LEU A 241 -11.42 -23.61 -34.23
C LEU A 241 -12.72 -23.48 -33.45
N ASN A 242 -13.07 -24.52 -32.69
CA ASN A 242 -14.24 -24.51 -31.81
C ASN A 242 -13.83 -24.01 -30.41
N VAL A 243 -13.50 -22.72 -30.31
CA VAL A 243 -13.12 -22.09 -29.04
C VAL A 243 -14.37 -21.67 -28.27
N ARG A 244 -14.45 -22.05 -26.99
CA ARG A 244 -15.46 -21.51 -26.09
C ARG A 244 -15.01 -20.15 -25.57
N TRP A 245 -15.40 -19.10 -26.28
CA TRP A 245 -15.02 -17.74 -25.94
C TRP A 245 -15.59 -17.29 -24.59
N VAL A 246 -14.73 -16.63 -23.82
CA VAL A 246 -15.05 -15.93 -22.58
C VAL A 246 -15.34 -14.46 -22.87
N ALA A 247 -14.58 -13.84 -23.78
CA ALA A 247 -14.69 -12.43 -24.12
C ALA A 247 -14.54 -12.20 -25.64
N GLU A 248 -15.41 -12.81 -26.45
CA GLU A 248 -15.40 -12.68 -27.92
C GLU A 248 -15.57 -11.22 -28.37
N ALA A 249 -16.54 -10.51 -27.80
CA ALA A 249 -16.85 -9.11 -28.09
C ALA A 249 -15.81 -8.09 -27.54
N GLY A 250 -14.68 -8.57 -26.99
CA GLY A 250 -13.59 -7.73 -26.51
C GLY A 250 -13.66 -7.28 -25.06
N LEU A 251 -12.66 -6.48 -24.67
CA LEU A 251 -12.45 -5.99 -23.31
C LEU A 251 -13.59 -5.10 -22.80
N LEU A 252 -14.10 -4.18 -23.63
CA LEU A 252 -15.11 -3.21 -23.17
C LEU A 252 -16.44 -3.87 -22.84
N ALA A 253 -16.90 -4.80 -23.68
CA ALA A 253 -18.13 -5.56 -23.46
C ALA A 253 -18.06 -6.42 -22.20
N ASN A 254 -16.87 -6.90 -21.84
CA ASN A 254 -16.65 -7.82 -20.71
C ASN A 254 -16.02 -7.15 -19.48
N LEU A 255 -15.97 -5.81 -19.44
CA LEU A 255 -15.21 -5.06 -18.44
C LEU A 255 -15.63 -5.39 -17.00
N GLU A 256 -16.92 -5.60 -16.73
CA GLU A 256 -17.42 -5.95 -15.39
C GLU A 256 -16.88 -7.29 -14.89
N ARG A 257 -16.71 -8.26 -15.79
CA ARG A 257 -16.08 -9.54 -15.48
C ARG A 257 -14.60 -9.33 -15.23
N VAL A 258 -13.91 -8.59 -16.10
CA VAL A 258 -12.48 -8.31 -15.99
C VAL A 258 -12.16 -7.60 -14.67
N VAL A 259 -12.97 -6.61 -14.28
CA VAL A 259 -12.84 -5.92 -12.99
C VAL A 259 -13.02 -6.87 -11.80
N ARG A 260 -13.97 -7.82 -11.87
CA ARG A 260 -14.13 -8.86 -10.83
C ARG A 260 -12.92 -9.78 -10.76
N GLU A 261 -12.40 -10.21 -11.90
CA GLU A 261 -11.20 -11.05 -11.98
C GLU A 261 -9.96 -10.31 -11.44
N PHE A 262 -9.82 -9.03 -11.76
CA PHE A 262 -8.77 -8.16 -11.24
C PHE A 262 -8.82 -8.05 -9.70
N ARG A 263 -10.02 -7.83 -9.14
CA ARG A 263 -10.22 -7.81 -7.67
C ARG A 263 -9.90 -9.14 -7.02
N ALA A 264 -10.39 -10.24 -7.59
CA ALA A 264 -10.20 -11.58 -7.04
C ALA A 264 -8.72 -11.99 -7.03
N THR A 265 -8.02 -11.74 -8.14
CA THR A 265 -6.59 -12.09 -8.29
C THR A 265 -5.71 -11.38 -7.26
N ARG A 266 -6.01 -10.10 -6.99
CA ARG A 266 -5.24 -9.26 -6.07
C ARG A 266 -5.82 -9.20 -4.65
N LYS A 267 -6.89 -9.97 -4.38
CA LYS A 267 -7.63 -9.97 -3.11
C LYS A 267 -8.07 -8.58 -2.66
N LEU A 268 -8.40 -7.71 -3.62
CA LEU A 268 -8.91 -6.37 -3.37
C LEU A 268 -10.37 -6.50 -2.95
N GLN A 269 -10.66 -6.17 -1.71
CA GLN A 269 -12.02 -6.16 -1.18
C GLN A 269 -12.33 -4.80 -0.56
N PRO A 270 -13.51 -4.23 -0.84
CA PRO A 270 -13.90 -2.97 -0.23
C PRO A 270 -14.04 -3.15 1.28
N ILE A 271 -13.52 -2.20 2.05
CA ILE A 271 -13.70 -2.16 3.50
C ILE A 271 -14.69 -1.06 3.82
N ARG A 272 -15.84 -1.41 4.40
CA ARG A 272 -16.94 -0.48 4.69
C ARG A 272 -17.13 -0.37 6.19
N ILE A 273 -16.89 0.83 6.73
CA ILE A 273 -16.91 1.09 8.17
C ILE A 273 -17.91 2.22 8.44
N CYS A 274 -18.73 2.07 9.47
CA CYS A 274 -19.54 3.16 10.00
C CYS A 274 -19.08 3.50 11.42
N ILE A 275 -18.83 4.77 11.70
CA ILE A 275 -18.42 5.25 13.01
C ILE A 275 -19.51 6.16 13.57
N LEU A 276 -20.11 5.73 14.68
CA LEU A 276 -21.19 6.40 15.39
C LEU A 276 -20.74 6.82 16.79
N GLY A 277 -21.52 7.69 17.44
CA GLY A 277 -21.29 8.13 18.82
C GLY A 277 -21.52 9.63 19.06
N PRO A 278 -21.44 10.10 20.32
CA PRO A 278 -21.74 11.47 20.72
C PRO A 278 -20.83 12.52 20.07
N PRO A 279 -21.28 13.78 19.88
CA PRO A 279 -20.43 14.84 19.31
C PRO A 279 -19.12 15.03 20.10
N VAL A 280 -18.06 15.51 19.45
CA VAL A 280 -16.75 15.83 20.07
C VAL A 280 -15.94 14.62 20.62
N THR A 281 -16.40 13.38 20.43
CA THR A 281 -15.63 12.17 20.80
C THR A 281 -14.40 11.88 19.92
N GLY A 282 -14.20 12.65 18.85
CA GLY A 282 -13.07 12.48 17.92
C GLY A 282 -13.32 11.51 16.77
N LYS A 283 -14.59 11.21 16.46
CA LYS A 283 -14.99 10.36 15.32
C LYS A 283 -14.27 10.72 14.02
N THR A 284 -14.32 12.00 13.64
CA THR A 284 -13.65 12.50 12.43
C THR A 284 -12.14 12.26 12.44
N THR A 285 -11.49 12.42 13.60
CA THR A 285 -10.05 12.13 13.73
C THR A 285 -9.77 10.64 13.56
N VAL A 286 -10.58 9.77 14.16
CA VAL A 286 -10.46 8.31 14.00
C VAL A 286 -10.74 7.90 12.55
N ALA A 287 -11.79 8.43 11.94
CA ALA A 287 -12.16 8.18 10.55
C ALA A 287 -11.02 8.57 9.59
N GLN A 288 -10.50 9.80 9.69
CA GLN A 288 -9.37 10.26 8.88
C GLN A 288 -8.13 9.38 9.05
N MET A 289 -7.85 8.94 10.29
CA MET A 289 -6.70 8.05 10.56
C MET A 289 -6.88 6.63 9.99
N LEU A 290 -8.11 6.14 9.91
CA LEU A 290 -8.45 4.86 9.29
C LEU A 290 -8.41 4.97 7.77
N CYS A 291 -8.97 6.03 7.19
CA CYS A 291 -8.92 6.32 5.76
C CYS A 291 -7.48 6.39 5.25
N LYS A 292 -6.59 7.10 5.96
CA LYS A 292 -5.15 7.15 5.62
C LYS A 292 -4.45 5.79 5.71
N HIS A 293 -4.89 4.92 6.62
CA HIS A 293 -4.24 3.63 6.83
C HIS A 293 -4.68 2.57 5.83
N TYR A 294 -5.97 2.52 5.54
CA TYR A 294 -6.55 1.56 4.62
C TYR A 294 -6.60 2.07 3.16
N LYS A 295 -6.27 3.35 2.94
CA LYS A 295 -6.41 4.05 1.65
C LYS A 295 -7.83 3.90 1.10
N ILE A 296 -8.80 4.34 1.90
CA ILE A 296 -10.25 4.29 1.61
C ILE A 296 -10.87 5.68 1.77
N HIS A 297 -12.05 5.89 1.20
CA HIS A 297 -12.71 7.19 1.15
C HIS A 297 -13.30 7.58 2.51
N HIS A 298 -13.07 8.83 2.93
CA HIS A 298 -13.73 9.41 4.10
C HIS A 298 -15.02 10.09 3.65
N VAL A 299 -16.16 9.63 4.14
CA VAL A 299 -17.47 10.16 3.78
C VAL A 299 -18.03 10.93 4.98
N ASN A 300 -18.04 12.24 4.84
CA ASN A 300 -18.51 13.20 5.84
C ASN A 300 -19.57 14.10 5.22
N MET A 301 -20.55 14.55 6.01
CA MET A 301 -21.67 15.38 5.56
C MET A 301 -21.21 16.60 4.75
N LYS A 302 -20.20 17.34 5.22
CA LYS A 302 -19.69 18.54 4.53
C LYS A 302 -19.04 18.20 3.18
N ASP A 303 -18.25 17.14 3.16
CA ASP A 303 -17.50 16.70 1.99
C ASP A 303 -18.45 16.15 0.91
N VAL A 304 -19.47 15.38 1.29
CA VAL A 304 -20.52 14.90 0.38
C VAL A 304 -21.27 16.06 -0.28
N ILE A 305 -21.70 17.05 0.51
CA ILE A 305 -22.44 18.20 -0.01
C ILE A 305 -21.57 19.02 -0.96
N THR A 306 -20.35 19.35 -0.55
CA THR A 306 -19.43 20.15 -1.40
C THR A 306 -19.04 19.42 -2.68
N GLU A 307 -18.78 18.11 -2.60
CA GLU A 307 -18.46 17.31 -3.78
C GLU A 307 -19.65 17.23 -4.74
N ALA A 308 -20.86 16.98 -4.22
CA ALA A 308 -22.08 16.95 -5.03
C ALA A 308 -22.35 18.29 -5.72
N LEU A 309 -22.25 19.41 -4.99
CA LEU A 309 -22.38 20.75 -5.57
C LEU A 309 -21.34 20.98 -6.67
N SER A 310 -20.08 20.61 -6.45
CA SER A 310 -19.03 20.75 -7.47
C SER A 310 -19.27 19.89 -8.71
N LYS A 311 -19.84 18.69 -8.55
CA LYS A 311 -20.19 17.80 -9.66
C LYS A 311 -21.31 18.41 -10.50
N LEU A 312 -22.37 18.87 -9.85
CA LEU A 312 -23.51 19.52 -10.50
C LEU A 312 -23.07 20.80 -11.21
N GLU A 313 -22.35 21.70 -10.54
CA GLU A 313 -21.81 22.93 -11.14
C GLU A 313 -20.95 22.66 -12.39
N ARG A 314 -20.19 21.57 -12.37
CA ARG A 314 -19.36 21.16 -13.52
C ARG A 314 -20.20 20.64 -14.67
N ILE A 315 -21.27 19.90 -14.41
CA ILE A 315 -22.21 19.44 -15.45
C ILE A 315 -22.84 20.65 -16.13
N VAL A 316 -23.36 21.59 -15.33
CA VAL A 316 -23.92 22.87 -15.80
C VAL A 316 -22.90 23.68 -16.60
N GLY A 317 -21.68 23.86 -16.08
CA GLY A 317 -20.63 24.62 -16.75
C GLY A 317 -20.07 23.96 -18.02
N SER A 318 -20.21 22.63 -18.16
CA SER A 318 -19.78 21.91 -19.36
C SER A 318 -20.74 22.08 -20.54
N ALA A 319 -22.01 22.39 -20.28
CA ALA A 319 -23.00 22.73 -21.29
C ALA A 319 -22.70 24.11 -21.94
N SER A 320 -22.21 25.08 -21.15
CA SER A 320 -21.87 26.43 -21.66
C SER A 320 -20.65 26.48 -22.59
N ARG A 321 -19.89 25.39 -22.73
CA ARG A 321 -18.60 25.35 -23.45
C ARG A 321 -18.63 24.51 -24.74
N LYS A 322 -19.75 23.87 -25.07
CA LYS A 322 -19.85 22.88 -26.16
C LYS A 322 -20.92 23.24 -27.22
N GLU A 323 -21.01 24.51 -27.62
CA GLU A 323 -21.82 24.92 -28.78
C GLU A 323 -21.16 24.62 -30.15
N GLU A 324 -19.98 23.99 -30.23
CA GLU A 324 -19.22 23.84 -31.49
C GLU A 324 -18.77 22.41 -31.88
N THR A 325 -19.41 21.34 -31.40
CA THR A 325 -19.12 19.98 -31.92
C THR A 325 -20.37 19.30 -32.48
N GLU A 326 -20.28 18.82 -33.71
CA GLU A 326 -21.28 17.98 -34.38
C GLU A 326 -21.40 16.63 -33.65
N TRP A 327 -22.49 16.44 -32.90
CA TRP A 327 -22.94 15.16 -32.35
C TRP A 327 -24.28 14.78 -33.03
N HIS A 328 -24.64 13.48 -33.02
CA HIS A 328 -25.91 12.98 -33.53
C HIS A 328 -27.11 13.53 -32.74
N GLU A 329 -28.22 13.87 -33.41
CA GLU A 329 -29.40 14.55 -32.81
C GLU A 329 -29.98 13.84 -31.57
N GLU A 330 -29.97 12.50 -31.54
CA GLU A 330 -30.52 11.71 -30.41
C GLU A 330 -29.64 11.77 -29.13
N ASP A 331 -28.31 11.86 -29.27
CA ASP A 331 -27.39 11.97 -28.12
C ASP A 331 -27.37 13.39 -27.53
N VAL A 332 -27.74 14.39 -28.34
CA VAL A 332 -27.84 15.79 -27.91
C VAL A 332 -29.09 15.99 -27.04
N GLU A 333 -30.23 15.38 -27.39
CA GLU A 333 -31.48 15.49 -26.61
C GLU A 333 -31.33 14.89 -25.21
N ALA A 334 -30.84 13.64 -25.10
CA ALA A 334 -30.62 12.98 -23.79
C ALA A 334 -29.62 13.76 -22.91
N PHE A 335 -28.55 14.30 -23.50
CA PHE A 335 -27.57 15.10 -22.78
C PHE A 335 -28.14 16.45 -22.30
N THR A 336 -29.05 17.06 -23.06
CA THR A 336 -29.71 18.31 -22.64
C THR A 336 -30.71 18.10 -21.50
N GLU A 337 -31.40 16.97 -21.46
CA GLU A 337 -32.30 16.60 -20.35
C GLU A 337 -31.51 16.36 -19.06
N ASP A 338 -30.41 15.61 -19.11
CA ASP A 338 -29.53 15.35 -17.95
C ASP A 338 -28.95 16.65 -17.37
N VAL A 339 -28.58 17.60 -18.23
CA VAL A 339 -28.07 18.90 -17.81
C VAL A 339 -29.16 19.74 -17.15
N GLN A 340 -30.39 19.71 -17.68
CA GLN A 340 -31.51 20.45 -17.11
C GLN A 340 -31.91 19.87 -15.74
N GLU A 341 -32.00 18.55 -15.60
CA GLU A 341 -32.28 17.91 -14.31
C GLU A 341 -31.20 18.26 -13.28
N ALA A 342 -29.92 18.26 -13.68
CA ALA A 342 -28.82 18.66 -12.81
C ALA A 342 -28.89 20.14 -12.39
N GLN A 343 -29.38 21.03 -13.26
CA GLN A 343 -29.62 22.45 -12.92
C GLN A 343 -30.75 22.57 -11.91
N ASP A 344 -31.91 21.97 -12.19
CA ASP A 344 -33.10 22.05 -11.34
C ASP A 344 -32.81 21.47 -9.94
N PHE A 345 -32.08 20.35 -9.88
CA PHE A 345 -31.69 19.74 -8.61
C PHE A 345 -30.69 20.59 -7.82
N LEU A 346 -29.74 21.25 -8.51
CA LEU A 346 -28.79 22.16 -7.87
C LEU A 346 -29.49 23.41 -7.30
N GLU A 347 -30.47 23.95 -8.02
CA GLU A 347 -31.30 25.06 -7.54
C GLU A 347 -32.13 24.64 -6.32
N ALA A 348 -32.81 23.49 -6.39
CA ALA A 348 -33.57 22.94 -5.27
C ALA A 348 -32.71 22.72 -4.01
N LEU A 349 -31.49 22.20 -4.17
CA LEU A 349 -30.55 22.03 -3.05
C LEU A 349 -30.15 23.38 -2.45
N ARG A 350 -29.82 24.37 -3.27
CA ARG A 350 -29.43 25.73 -2.81
C ARG A 350 -30.59 26.43 -2.11
N GLU A 351 -31.81 26.32 -2.63
CA GLU A 351 -33.00 26.86 -2.01
C GLU A 351 -33.30 26.20 -0.66
N ASN A 352 -33.21 24.87 -0.56
CA ASN A 352 -33.40 24.18 0.71
C ASN A 352 -32.34 24.61 1.75
N MET A 353 -31.08 24.74 1.33
CA MET A 353 -30.02 25.26 2.21
C MET A 353 -30.28 26.69 2.66
N LEU A 354 -30.83 27.55 1.81
CA LEU A 354 -31.20 28.94 2.16
C LEU A 354 -32.35 28.98 3.18
N GLN A 355 -33.34 28.09 3.03
CA GLN A 355 -34.51 28.02 3.92
C GLN A 355 -34.18 27.46 5.31
N ASN A 356 -33.21 26.56 5.40
CA ASN A 356 -32.88 25.81 6.62
C ASN A 356 -31.57 26.27 7.30
N GLU A 357 -31.19 27.55 7.18
CA GLU A 357 -29.97 28.13 7.76
C GLU A 357 -28.68 27.33 7.44
N GLY A 358 -28.60 26.79 6.21
CA GLY A 358 -27.47 25.98 5.74
C GLY A 358 -27.54 24.50 6.09
N ARG A 359 -28.67 23.99 6.62
CA ARG A 359 -28.93 22.55 6.79
C ARG A 359 -29.74 22.01 5.61
N LEU A 360 -29.49 20.76 5.25
CA LEU A 360 -30.31 20.06 4.25
C LEU A 360 -31.31 19.16 4.97
N GLU A 361 -32.50 19.01 4.38
CA GLU A 361 -33.46 18.00 4.80
C GLU A 361 -32.93 16.58 4.60
N ASP A 362 -33.44 15.66 5.42
CA ASP A 362 -33.01 14.27 5.47
C ASP A 362 -33.18 13.53 4.13
N SER A 363 -34.24 13.85 3.37
CA SER A 363 -34.51 13.26 2.05
C SER A 363 -33.40 13.56 1.03
N TYR A 364 -32.99 14.83 0.93
CA TYR A 364 -31.90 15.26 0.05
C TYR A 364 -30.56 14.69 0.52
N LEU A 365 -30.31 14.67 1.84
CA LEU A 365 -29.10 14.08 2.40
C LEU A 365 -28.99 12.59 2.07
N VAL A 366 -30.06 11.81 2.28
CA VAL A 366 -30.06 10.38 1.95
C VAL A 366 -29.79 10.17 0.45
N ARG A 367 -30.42 10.96 -0.43
CA ARG A 367 -30.16 10.88 -1.89
C ARG A 367 -28.68 11.13 -2.21
N LEU A 368 -28.08 12.19 -1.65
CA LEU A 368 -26.67 12.53 -1.86
C LEU A 368 -25.71 11.45 -1.32
N TYR A 369 -26.02 10.89 -0.15
CA TYR A 369 -25.24 9.79 0.42
C TYR A 369 -25.39 8.52 -0.43
N LYS A 370 -26.59 8.16 -0.89
CA LYS A 370 -26.80 7.02 -1.79
C LYS A 370 -25.98 7.16 -3.07
N GLU A 371 -26.00 8.33 -3.70
CA GLU A 371 -25.22 8.58 -4.92
C GLU A 371 -23.71 8.48 -4.65
N THR A 372 -23.25 9.04 -3.52
CA THR A 372 -21.83 8.99 -3.13
C THR A 372 -21.37 7.57 -2.81
N LEU A 373 -22.17 6.81 -2.07
CA LEU A 373 -21.85 5.42 -1.72
C LEU A 373 -21.95 4.47 -2.91
N SER A 374 -22.83 4.77 -3.86
CA SER A 374 -22.96 4.05 -5.13
C SER A 374 -21.87 4.43 -6.13
N SER A 375 -21.08 5.47 -5.85
CA SER A 375 -19.99 5.85 -6.73
C SER A 375 -18.95 4.72 -6.85
N PRO A 376 -18.33 4.53 -8.03
CA PRO A 376 -17.35 3.47 -8.24
C PRO A 376 -16.19 3.49 -7.23
N PRO A 377 -15.60 4.64 -6.85
CA PRO A 377 -14.52 4.67 -5.87
C PRO A 377 -14.92 4.09 -4.50
N CYS A 378 -16.15 4.39 -4.03
CA CYS A 378 -16.68 3.89 -2.76
C CYS A 378 -17.06 2.41 -2.82
N GLN A 379 -17.67 1.96 -3.92
CA GLN A 379 -17.99 0.54 -4.11
C GLN A 379 -16.74 -0.35 -4.27
N ASN A 380 -15.66 0.22 -4.79
CA ASN A 380 -14.46 -0.53 -5.15
C ASN A 380 -13.47 -0.60 -4.00
N GLN A 381 -13.09 0.55 -3.43
CA GLN A 381 -12.13 0.61 -2.34
C GLN A 381 -12.78 0.46 -0.96
N GLY A 382 -14.07 0.81 -0.85
CA GLY A 382 -14.77 0.97 0.41
C GLY A 382 -14.71 2.41 0.95
N PHE A 383 -15.31 2.60 2.11
CA PHE A 383 -15.53 3.93 2.70
C PHE A 383 -15.61 3.86 4.23
N VAL A 384 -15.39 5.01 4.87
CA VAL A 384 -15.68 5.25 6.30
C VAL A 384 -16.74 6.32 6.42
N LEU A 385 -17.93 5.95 6.90
CA LEU A 385 -19.00 6.88 7.25
C LEU A 385 -18.73 7.53 8.61
N ASP A 386 -18.71 8.86 8.64
CA ASP A 386 -18.48 9.65 9.85
C ASP A 386 -19.79 10.27 10.39
N GLY A 387 -20.36 9.63 11.41
CA GLY A 387 -21.47 10.20 12.18
C GLY A 387 -22.81 10.31 11.43
N PHE A 388 -23.00 9.49 10.38
CA PHE A 388 -24.26 9.34 9.65
C PHE A 388 -24.45 7.85 9.29
N PRO A 389 -25.67 7.29 9.36
CA PRO A 389 -26.97 7.90 9.73
C PRO A 389 -27.10 8.23 11.23
N LYS A 390 -28.07 9.09 11.60
CA LYS A 390 -28.30 9.53 13.00
C LYS A 390 -29.60 9.03 13.61
N THR A 391 -30.54 8.56 12.79
CA THR A 391 -31.84 8.03 13.22
C THR A 391 -32.12 6.72 12.51
N PHE A 392 -32.96 5.86 13.10
CA PHE A 392 -33.38 4.59 12.51
C PHE A 392 -34.02 4.81 11.12
N SER A 393 -34.92 5.80 11.00
CA SER A 393 -35.56 6.16 9.72
C SER A 393 -34.54 6.52 8.63
N GLN A 394 -33.49 7.28 8.96
CA GLN A 394 -32.41 7.59 8.01
C GLN A 394 -31.63 6.34 7.59
N ALA A 395 -31.37 5.41 8.53
CA ALA A 395 -30.67 4.17 8.23
C ALA A 395 -31.50 3.27 7.29
N VAL A 396 -32.79 3.13 7.55
CA VAL A 396 -33.73 2.42 6.68
C VAL A 396 -33.79 3.06 5.30
N GLN A 397 -33.92 4.38 5.22
CA GLN A 397 -33.95 5.05 3.92
C GLN A 397 -32.63 4.92 3.16
N LEU A 398 -31.49 4.92 3.85
CA LEU A 398 -30.16 4.85 3.22
C LEU A 398 -29.80 3.44 2.73
N PHE A 399 -30.03 2.42 3.56
CA PHE A 399 -29.60 1.04 3.30
C PHE A 399 -30.73 0.11 2.87
N GLY A 400 -31.98 0.48 3.11
CA GLY A 400 -33.15 -0.30 2.72
C GLY A 400 -33.33 -0.37 1.21
N VAL A 401 -33.79 -1.52 0.74
CA VAL A 401 -34.24 -1.74 -0.64
C VAL A 401 -35.75 -1.58 -0.67
N GLU A 402 -36.27 -0.77 -1.59
CA GLU A 402 -37.69 -0.74 -1.88
C GLU A 402 -38.00 -1.94 -2.79
N ASP A 403 -38.62 -2.99 -2.24
CA ASP A 403 -39.20 -4.05 -3.07
C ASP A 403 -40.52 -3.51 -3.67
N GLU A 404 -40.52 -3.16 -4.96
CA GLU A 404 -41.75 -2.82 -5.69
C GLU A 404 -42.62 -4.06 -6.03
N GLU A 405 -42.10 -5.27 -5.83
CA GLU A 405 -42.80 -6.52 -6.10
C GLU A 405 -43.02 -7.32 -4.79
N ASP A 406 -44.29 -7.42 -4.39
CA ASP A 406 -44.88 -8.34 -3.38
C ASP A 406 -45.44 -7.67 -2.11
N GLY A 407 -46.48 -6.84 -2.30
CA GLY A 407 -47.28 -6.23 -1.24
C GLY A 407 -48.13 -7.16 -0.35
N GLU A 408 -47.93 -8.49 -0.35
CA GLU A 408 -48.79 -9.39 0.45
C GLU A 408 -48.08 -10.51 1.26
N GLU A 409 -46.76 -10.72 1.19
CA GLU A 409 -46.07 -11.78 1.98
C GLU A 409 -44.96 -11.32 2.95
N LEU A 410 -44.70 -10.01 3.09
CA LEU A 410 -43.58 -9.48 3.88
C LEU A 410 -43.68 -9.63 5.41
N ASN A 411 -44.85 -9.99 5.97
CA ASN A 411 -45.04 -10.14 7.42
C ASN A 411 -44.39 -11.40 8.04
N LYS A 412 -43.50 -12.11 7.33
CA LYS A 412 -42.79 -13.31 7.84
C LYS A 412 -41.27 -13.29 7.71
N ARG A 413 -40.66 -12.27 7.08
CA ARG A 413 -39.19 -12.15 7.08
C ARG A 413 -38.78 -11.27 8.26
N LYS A 414 -38.04 -11.85 9.22
CA LYS A 414 -37.57 -11.17 10.44
C LYS A 414 -36.40 -10.19 10.20
N VAL A 415 -35.85 -10.14 8.99
CA VAL A 415 -34.68 -9.31 8.65
C VAL A 415 -35.09 -8.35 7.52
N PRO A 416 -34.93 -7.03 7.71
CA PRO A 416 -35.11 -6.04 6.65
C PRO A 416 -34.27 -6.38 5.41
N LEU A 417 -34.79 -6.13 4.21
CA LEU A 417 -34.00 -6.25 2.98
C LEU A 417 -33.10 -5.01 2.83
N PHE A 418 -31.80 -5.24 2.69
CA PHE A 418 -30.79 -4.19 2.61
C PHE A 418 -29.87 -4.36 1.41
N ASP A 419 -29.35 -3.25 0.90
CA ASP A 419 -28.41 -3.25 -0.20
C ASP A 419 -27.04 -3.77 0.27
N LYS A 420 -26.72 -4.99 -0.16
CA LYS A 420 -25.45 -5.65 0.13
C LYS A 420 -24.24 -4.90 -0.43
N SER A 421 -24.41 -3.98 -1.37
CA SER A 421 -23.33 -3.18 -1.94
C SER A 421 -22.95 -1.98 -1.06
N ILE A 422 -23.92 -1.38 -0.38
CA ILE A 422 -23.74 -0.15 0.40
C ILE A 422 -23.62 -0.42 1.90
N ILE A 423 -24.09 -1.57 2.40
CA ILE A 423 -24.09 -1.81 3.86
C ILE A 423 -22.67 -1.90 4.46
N PRO A 424 -22.39 -1.26 5.62
CA PRO A 424 -21.13 -1.40 6.34
C PRO A 424 -20.89 -2.83 6.83
N GLU A 425 -19.63 -3.28 6.85
CA GLU A 425 -19.23 -4.57 7.43
C GLU A 425 -18.90 -4.45 8.92
N LEU A 426 -18.48 -3.27 9.34
CA LEU A 426 -18.12 -2.98 10.72
C LEU A 426 -18.79 -1.67 11.16
N VAL A 427 -19.54 -1.73 12.26
CA VAL A 427 -20.13 -0.56 12.93
C VAL A 427 -19.41 -0.37 14.26
N VAL A 428 -18.90 0.82 14.51
CA VAL A 428 -18.20 1.18 15.74
C VAL A 428 -18.94 2.30 16.44
N SER A 429 -19.42 2.05 17.66
CA SER A 429 -19.96 3.10 18.53
C SER A 429 -18.86 3.59 19.47
N LEU A 430 -18.58 4.89 19.42
CA LEU A 430 -17.70 5.54 20.38
C LEU A 430 -18.51 6.09 21.53
N ASP A 431 -18.37 5.49 22.71
CA ASP A 431 -19.12 5.88 23.90
C ASP A 431 -18.27 6.81 24.78
N ALA A 432 -18.89 7.85 25.33
CA ALA A 432 -18.24 8.79 26.24
C ALA A 432 -19.27 9.41 27.17
N GLU A 433 -18.88 9.62 28.43
CA GLU A 433 -19.69 10.40 29.39
C GLU A 433 -19.70 11.88 29.02
N ASP A 434 -20.84 12.55 29.28
CA ASP A 434 -21.06 13.97 28.96
C ASP A 434 -19.98 14.90 29.52
N ASP A 435 -19.51 14.61 30.74
CA ASP A 435 -18.47 15.39 31.40
C ASP A 435 -17.13 15.30 30.67
N VAL A 436 -16.80 14.11 30.14
CA VAL A 436 -15.57 13.87 29.36
C VAL A 436 -15.66 14.57 28.01
N VAL A 437 -16.84 14.56 27.37
CA VAL A 437 -17.08 15.26 26.12
C VAL A 437 -16.94 16.78 26.30
N LEU A 438 -17.51 17.32 27.37
CA LEU A 438 -17.45 18.75 27.68
C LEU A 438 -16.03 19.20 28.02
N HIS A 439 -15.31 18.44 28.86
CA HIS A 439 -13.92 18.73 29.20
C HIS A 439 -13.00 18.68 27.97
N ARG A 440 -13.22 17.73 27.05
CA ARG A 440 -12.48 17.67 25.79
C ARG A 440 -12.79 18.82 24.85
N ALA A 441 -14.06 19.26 24.78
CA ALA A 441 -14.43 20.43 24.00
C ALA A 441 -13.70 21.70 24.49
N MET A 442 -13.53 21.83 25.82
CA MET A 442 -12.81 22.95 26.45
C MET A 442 -11.28 22.86 26.30
N ALA A 443 -10.73 21.67 26.15
CA ALA A 443 -9.28 21.44 26.01
C ALA A 443 -8.76 21.60 24.56
N LEU A 444 -9.64 21.84 23.59
CA LEU A 444 -9.25 22.02 22.18
C LEU A 444 -8.59 23.40 21.94
N PRO A 445 -7.64 23.51 21.00
CA PRO A 445 -7.03 24.78 20.64
C PRO A 445 -8.06 25.77 20.07
N GLU A 446 -7.89 27.07 20.35
CA GLU A 446 -8.80 28.14 19.92
C GLU A 446 -9.11 28.11 18.41
N CYS A 447 -8.15 27.72 17.57
CA CYS A 447 -8.33 27.59 16.12
C CYS A 447 -9.39 26.52 15.75
N ALA A 448 -9.41 25.39 16.43
CA ALA A 448 -10.38 24.32 16.18
C ALA A 448 -11.78 24.67 16.72
N VAL A 449 -11.84 25.51 17.76
CA VAL A 449 -13.09 26.00 18.35
C VAL A 449 -13.77 27.00 17.41
N LEU A 450 -13.00 27.85 16.73
CA LEU A 450 -13.48 28.83 15.74
C LEU A 450 -13.93 28.18 14.43
N GLU A 451 -13.21 27.16 13.91
CA GLU A 451 -13.58 26.48 12.66
C GLU A 451 -14.86 25.62 12.77
N ALA A 452 -15.19 25.13 13.96
CA ALA A 452 -16.32 24.23 14.19
C ALA A 452 -17.43 24.82 15.08
N ASP A 453 -17.35 26.13 15.39
CA ASP A 453 -18.26 26.88 16.27
C ASP A 453 -18.62 26.10 17.55
N LEU A 454 -17.61 25.61 18.26
CA LEU A 454 -17.78 24.78 19.47
C LEU A 454 -17.97 25.63 20.72
N THR A 455 -19.02 26.46 20.78
CA THR A 455 -19.42 27.09 22.05
C THR A 455 -20.01 26.06 23.01
N GLU A 456 -19.77 26.23 24.32
CA GLU A 456 -20.23 25.30 25.37
C GLU A 456 -21.74 25.04 25.27
N GLU A 457 -22.53 26.08 25.00
CA GLU A 457 -23.98 26.01 24.80
C GLU A 457 -24.38 25.17 23.58
N ARG A 458 -23.62 25.25 22.49
CA ARG A 458 -23.91 24.52 21.25
C ARG A 458 -23.53 23.04 21.37
N VAL A 459 -22.47 22.73 22.10
CA VAL A 459 -22.08 21.35 22.43
C VAL A 459 -23.12 20.70 23.34
N ARG A 460 -23.55 21.40 24.40
CA ARG A 460 -24.64 20.91 25.28
C ARG A 460 -25.95 20.72 24.53
N ARG A 461 -26.31 21.64 23.62
CA ARG A 461 -27.49 21.50 22.77
C ARG A 461 -27.40 20.25 21.87
N ARG A 462 -26.25 20.04 21.22
CA ARG A 462 -26.02 18.85 20.37
C ARG A 462 -26.02 17.54 21.17
N LEU A 463 -25.53 17.54 22.40
CA LEU A 463 -25.60 16.40 23.31
C LEU A 463 -27.04 16.12 23.74
N ALA A 464 -27.80 17.15 24.10
CA ALA A 464 -29.21 17.01 24.44
C ALA A 464 -30.04 16.49 23.25
N GLU A 465 -29.79 17.02 22.04
CA GLU A 465 -30.40 16.51 20.80
C GLU A 465 -30.00 15.06 20.51
N PHE A 466 -28.77 14.66 20.84
CA PHE A 466 -28.30 13.28 20.68
C PHE A 466 -29.01 12.35 21.67
N HIS A 467 -29.06 12.70 22.95
CA HIS A 467 -29.74 11.89 23.98
C HIS A 467 -31.25 11.80 23.77
N ALA A 468 -31.91 12.87 23.34
CA ALA A 468 -33.33 12.85 23.00
C ALA A 468 -33.65 11.89 21.84
N ARG A 469 -32.69 11.66 20.94
CA ARG A 469 -32.83 10.69 19.82
C ARG A 469 -32.42 9.27 20.20
N HIS A 470 -31.68 9.10 21.29
CA HIS A 470 -31.23 7.79 21.81
C HIS A 470 -32.09 7.29 22.99
N SER A 471 -33.15 8.02 23.36
CA SER A 471 -34.08 7.63 24.44
C SER A 471 -35.30 6.84 23.96
N GLU A 472 -35.51 6.75 22.64
CA GLU A 472 -36.59 5.97 22.03
C GLU A 472 -35.99 4.63 21.58
N ASP A 473 -36.69 3.50 21.78
CA ASP A 473 -36.28 2.12 21.46
C ASP A 473 -36.03 1.84 19.95
N ASP A 474 -35.81 2.89 19.15
CA ASP A 474 -35.54 2.89 17.71
C ASP A 474 -34.18 3.59 17.44
N THR A 475 -33.08 3.09 18.04
CA THR A 475 -31.76 3.67 17.78
C THR A 475 -31.16 3.16 16.47
N VAL A 476 -30.19 3.89 15.92
CA VAL A 476 -29.45 3.44 14.73
C VAL A 476 -28.70 2.12 15.00
N LEU A 477 -28.31 1.87 16.25
CA LEU A 477 -27.61 0.65 16.64
C LEU A 477 -28.56 -0.55 16.57
N ASP A 478 -29.82 -0.37 16.99
CA ASP A 478 -30.85 -1.41 16.92
C ASP A 478 -31.11 -1.85 15.47
N TYR A 479 -31.08 -0.91 14.51
CA TYR A 479 -31.16 -1.24 13.08
C TYR A 479 -30.04 -2.20 12.64
N PHE A 480 -28.80 -1.97 13.08
CA PHE A 480 -27.68 -2.83 12.72
C PHE A 480 -27.72 -4.19 13.44
N ASP A 481 -28.20 -4.21 14.69
CA ASP A 481 -28.44 -5.45 15.43
C ASP A 481 -29.53 -6.32 14.77
N GLU A 482 -30.61 -5.71 14.24
CA GLU A 482 -31.63 -6.42 13.43
C GLU A 482 -31.04 -7.05 12.16
N LEU A 483 -29.95 -6.48 11.63
CA LEU A 483 -29.22 -6.98 10.47
C LEU A 483 -28.12 -7.99 10.84
N GLU A 484 -28.05 -8.41 12.11
CA GLU A 484 -27.01 -9.27 12.68
C GLU A 484 -25.58 -8.66 12.65
N ILE A 485 -25.46 -7.35 12.43
CA ILE A 485 -24.21 -6.58 12.43
C ILE A 485 -24.06 -5.91 13.79
N HIS A 486 -23.44 -6.62 14.73
CA HIS A 486 -23.33 -6.19 16.11
C HIS A 486 -22.34 -5.00 16.24
N PRO A 487 -22.77 -3.82 16.72
CA PRO A 487 -21.89 -2.68 16.91
C PRO A 487 -20.80 -2.92 17.97
N ASP A 488 -19.56 -2.58 17.63
CA ASP A 488 -18.46 -2.61 18.59
C ASP A 488 -18.42 -1.32 19.42
N HIS A 489 -18.77 -1.45 20.70
CA HIS A 489 -18.72 -0.35 21.67
C HIS A 489 -17.31 -0.10 22.20
N ILE A 490 -16.81 1.12 22.03
CA ILE A 490 -15.49 1.55 22.49
C ILE A 490 -15.62 2.79 23.37
N ASP A 491 -15.34 2.61 24.66
CA ASP A 491 -15.27 3.71 25.62
C ASP A 491 -14.03 4.57 25.38
N VAL A 492 -14.29 5.83 25.06
CA VAL A 492 -13.31 6.85 24.71
C VAL A 492 -12.64 7.46 25.95
N SER A 493 -13.20 7.29 27.15
CA SER A 493 -12.61 7.77 28.41
C SER A 493 -11.36 6.95 28.80
N VAL A 494 -11.39 5.65 28.53
CA VAL A 494 -10.32 4.70 28.86
C VAL A 494 -9.32 4.53 27.72
N CYS A 495 -9.77 4.65 26.48
CA CYS A 495 -8.95 4.36 25.30
C CYS A 495 -8.41 5.64 24.63
N GLU A 496 -7.09 5.78 24.54
CA GLU A 496 -6.47 6.76 23.64
C GLU A 496 -6.78 6.42 22.17
N VAL A 497 -6.81 7.43 21.30
CA VAL A 497 -7.07 7.29 19.85
C VAL A 497 -6.18 6.22 19.19
N ALA A 498 -4.93 6.07 19.66
CA ALA A 498 -4.01 5.05 19.18
C ALA A 498 -4.43 3.61 19.54
N GLN A 499 -5.09 3.42 20.69
CA GLN A 499 -5.61 2.13 21.14
C GLN A 499 -6.89 1.76 20.40
N ILE A 500 -7.78 2.74 20.18
CA ILE A 500 -8.99 2.58 19.34
C ILE A 500 -8.58 2.06 17.95
N LYS A 501 -7.57 2.70 17.34
CA LYS A 501 -7.02 2.24 16.06
C LYS A 501 -6.53 0.80 16.10
N ARG A 502 -5.85 0.38 17.17
CA ARG A 502 -5.35 -1.00 17.30
C ARG A 502 -6.49 -2.01 17.43
N ARG A 503 -7.58 -1.67 18.14
CA ARG A 503 -8.76 -2.55 18.25
C ARG A 503 -9.43 -2.72 16.90
N ILE A 504 -9.72 -1.61 16.21
CA ILE A 504 -10.33 -1.62 14.87
C ILE A 504 -9.44 -2.39 13.87
N ARG A 505 -8.11 -2.23 13.95
CA ARG A 505 -7.18 -3.02 13.13
C ARG A 505 -7.21 -4.52 13.40
N LYS A 506 -7.38 -4.94 14.65
CA LYS A 506 -7.50 -6.37 14.97
C LYS A 506 -8.79 -6.98 14.42
N LEU A 507 -9.86 -6.19 14.35
CA LEU A 507 -11.15 -6.62 13.84
C LEU A 507 -11.16 -6.76 12.31
N ILE A 508 -10.60 -5.77 11.59
CA ILE A 508 -10.61 -5.73 10.11
C ILE A 508 -9.48 -6.57 9.51
N GLY A 509 -8.31 -6.57 10.15
CA GLY A 509 -7.08 -7.20 9.65
C GLY A 509 -6.17 -6.22 8.90
N GLU A 510 -5.31 -6.78 8.04
CA GLU A 510 -4.40 -6.00 7.20
C GLU A 510 -5.15 -5.24 6.08
N PRO A 511 -4.62 -4.10 5.60
CA PRO A 511 -5.20 -3.39 4.47
C PRO A 511 -5.36 -4.30 3.24
N ARG A 512 -6.59 -4.37 2.71
CA ARG A 512 -6.95 -5.16 1.52
C ARG A 512 -6.79 -4.37 0.22
N ASN A 513 -5.89 -3.39 0.21
CA ASN A 513 -5.60 -2.53 -0.94
C ASN A 513 -4.18 -2.81 -1.47
N TYR A 514 -3.80 -2.16 -2.57
CA TYR A 514 -2.40 -2.08 -3.00
C TYR A 514 -1.55 -1.65 -1.81
N GLY A 515 -0.57 -2.48 -1.45
CA GLY A 515 0.39 -2.17 -0.40
C GLY A 515 1.10 -0.84 -0.65
N PRO A 516 1.90 -0.36 0.32
CA PRO A 516 2.62 0.90 0.17
C PRO A 516 3.41 0.89 -1.14
N SER A 517 3.36 2.00 -1.89
CA SER A 517 4.08 2.13 -3.16
C SER A 517 5.58 1.95 -2.96
N ALA A 518 6.35 1.64 -4.01
CA ALA A 518 7.80 1.51 -3.88
C ALA A 518 8.47 2.79 -3.30
N GLU A 519 7.89 3.95 -3.58
CA GLU A 519 8.34 5.23 -3.07
C GLU A 519 7.94 5.42 -1.60
N GLU A 520 6.69 5.10 -1.24
CA GLU A 520 6.26 5.11 0.15
C GLU A 520 7.07 4.13 1.01
N GLN A 521 7.41 2.94 0.47
CA GLN A 521 8.25 1.96 1.15
C GLN A 521 9.67 2.51 1.38
N LEU A 522 10.24 3.18 0.38
CA LEU A 522 11.55 3.82 0.48
C LEU A 522 11.53 4.96 1.51
N GLU A 523 10.51 5.82 1.48
CA GLU A 523 10.33 6.90 2.46
C GLU A 523 10.09 6.35 3.87
N LEU A 524 9.28 5.30 4.02
CA LEU A 524 9.05 4.62 5.29
C LEU A 524 10.35 4.01 5.82
N ALA A 525 11.15 3.39 4.95
CA ALA A 525 12.46 2.85 5.31
C ALA A 525 13.40 3.97 5.77
N GLN A 526 13.48 5.08 5.03
CA GLN A 526 14.28 6.25 5.39
C GLN A 526 13.82 6.87 6.72
N ARG A 527 12.51 7.03 6.94
CA ARG A 527 11.95 7.55 8.20
C ARG A 527 12.19 6.59 9.37
N ALA A 528 12.09 5.28 9.14
CA ALA A 528 12.38 4.27 10.14
C ALA A 528 13.86 4.28 10.53
N GLU A 529 14.76 4.38 9.54
CA GLU A 529 16.19 4.49 9.74
C GLU A 529 16.54 5.79 10.49
N ALA A 530 15.95 6.92 10.13
CA ALA A 530 16.13 8.19 10.84
C ALA A 530 15.69 8.11 12.32
N LYS A 531 14.52 7.51 12.58
CA LYS A 531 14.03 7.28 13.96
C LYS A 531 14.92 6.32 14.75
N GLN A 532 15.48 5.29 14.10
CA GLN A 532 16.43 4.39 14.76
C GLN A 532 17.72 5.14 15.11
N ARG A 533 18.28 5.92 14.17
CA ARG A 533 19.46 6.77 14.41
C ARG A 533 19.23 7.77 15.55
N GLU A 534 18.07 8.41 15.62
CA GLU A 534 17.71 9.33 16.70
C GLU A 534 17.61 8.62 18.06
N ARG A 535 16.99 7.44 18.11
CA ARG A 535 16.90 6.63 19.34
C ARG A 535 18.28 6.17 19.81
N GLU A 536 19.15 5.76 18.89
CA GLU A 536 20.53 5.38 19.21
C GLU A 536 21.34 6.57 19.71
N ALA A 537 21.22 7.74 19.07
CA ALA A 537 21.86 8.96 19.51
C ALA A 537 21.42 9.34 20.94
N ARG A 538 20.11 9.29 21.22
CA ARG A 538 19.56 9.57 22.55
C ARG A 538 20.09 8.59 23.60
N ARG A 539 20.10 7.28 23.28
CA ARG A 539 20.69 6.26 24.17
C ARG A 539 22.17 6.50 24.46
N ARG A 540 22.96 6.92 23.45
CA ARG A 540 24.37 7.27 23.64
C ARG A 540 24.53 8.48 24.55
N VAL A 541 23.70 9.50 24.40
CA VAL A 541 23.71 10.68 25.28
C VAL A 541 23.35 10.31 26.72
N ASP A 542 22.28 9.53 26.90
CA ASP A 542 21.86 9.07 28.24
C ASP A 542 22.94 8.20 28.91
N GLN A 543 23.61 7.35 28.14
CA GLN A 543 24.72 6.52 28.63
C GLN A 543 25.94 7.37 29.01
N LEU A 544 26.31 8.35 28.19
CA LEU A 544 27.40 9.30 28.51
C LEU A 544 27.10 10.11 29.78
N LEU A 545 25.84 10.53 29.97
CA LEU A 545 25.41 11.22 31.19
C LEU A 545 25.54 10.32 32.42
N LEU A 546 25.11 9.05 32.32
CA LEU A 546 25.21 8.10 33.42
C LEU A 546 26.67 7.77 33.74
N ASP A 547 27.51 7.53 32.74
CA ASP A 547 28.93 7.24 32.91
C ASP A 547 29.66 8.44 33.55
N SER A 548 29.33 9.67 33.14
CA SER A 548 29.83 10.90 33.74
C SER A 548 29.45 11.03 35.21
N GLN A 549 28.18 10.77 35.55
CA GLN A 549 27.71 10.77 36.94
C GLN A 549 28.42 9.71 37.79
N GLN A 550 28.59 8.48 37.27
CA GLN A 550 29.29 7.40 37.96
C GLN A 550 30.79 7.69 38.12
N ALA A 551 31.44 8.32 37.13
CA ALA A 551 32.83 8.74 37.24
C ALA A 551 33.00 9.83 38.32
N ALA A 552 32.12 10.82 38.37
CA ALA A 552 32.13 11.85 39.41
C ALA A 552 31.92 11.27 40.81
N GLN A 553 30.99 10.31 40.96
CA GLN A 553 30.78 9.61 42.24
C GLN A 553 32.01 8.81 42.69
N ARG A 554 32.68 8.10 41.76
CA ARG A 554 33.91 7.37 42.06
C ARG A 554 35.03 8.29 42.52
N LEU A 555 35.23 9.42 41.83
CA LEU A 555 36.20 10.43 42.23
C LEU A 555 35.92 10.96 43.64
N CYS A 556 34.67 11.30 43.96
CA CYS A 556 34.28 11.75 45.30
C CYS A 556 34.58 10.69 46.38
N GLN A 557 34.25 9.42 46.11
CA GLN A 557 34.53 8.31 47.03
C GLN A 557 36.03 8.07 47.22
N GLU A 558 36.83 8.19 46.15
CA GLU A 558 38.29 8.08 46.21
C GLU A 558 38.91 9.21 47.04
N GLU A 559 38.42 10.44 46.88
CA GLU A 559 38.85 11.60 47.67
C GLU A 559 38.51 11.44 49.16
N GLU A 560 37.28 11.00 49.49
CA GLU A 560 36.85 10.71 50.86
C GLU A 560 37.66 9.59 51.50
N TRP A 561 37.91 8.50 50.75
CA TRP A 561 38.73 7.38 51.21
C TRP A 561 40.18 7.83 51.47
N HIS A 562 40.75 8.62 50.58
CA HIS A 562 42.12 9.13 50.73
C HIS A 562 42.25 10.05 51.95
N ALA A 563 41.25 10.91 52.20
CA ALA A 563 41.22 11.74 53.39
C ALA A 563 41.14 10.90 54.69
N CYS A 564 40.28 9.88 54.73
CA CYS A 564 40.20 8.97 55.87
C CYS A 564 41.50 8.17 56.06
N TRP A 565 42.13 7.73 54.98
CA TRP A 565 43.37 6.96 55.02
C TRP A 565 44.54 7.79 55.58
N GLU A 566 44.69 9.04 55.12
CA GLU A 566 45.69 9.97 55.66
C GLU A 566 45.45 10.25 57.16
N GLU A 567 44.20 10.37 57.59
CA GLU A 567 43.85 10.54 59.00
C GLU A 567 44.22 9.29 59.84
N VAL A 568 43.94 8.08 59.35
CA VAL A 568 44.37 6.83 60.01
C VAL A 568 45.89 6.75 60.10
N LYS A 569 46.59 7.08 59.02
CA LYS A 569 48.06 7.08 58.98
C LYS A 569 48.66 8.07 59.99
N ARG A 570 48.04 9.24 60.17
CA ARG A 570 48.40 10.23 61.19
C ARG A 570 48.21 9.65 62.60
N GLN A 571 47.05 9.04 62.85
CA GLN A 571 46.74 8.39 64.14
C GLN A 571 47.72 7.24 64.46
N GLU A 572 48.09 6.43 63.46
CA GLU A 572 49.10 5.39 63.64
C GLU A 572 50.48 5.96 64.00
N HIS A 573 50.92 7.03 63.33
CA HIS A 573 52.19 7.69 63.65
C HIS A 573 52.19 8.25 65.08
N GLU A 574 51.10 8.88 65.50
CA GLU A 574 50.93 9.39 66.86
C GLU A 574 50.92 8.26 67.90
N ALA A 575 50.19 7.17 67.63
CA ALA A 575 50.14 5.99 68.49
C ALA A 575 51.51 5.30 68.59
N MET A 576 52.24 5.17 67.48
CA MET A 576 53.61 4.66 67.47
C MET A 576 54.53 5.57 68.28
N GLY A 577 54.45 6.89 68.08
CA GLY A 577 55.19 7.88 68.89
C GLY A 577 54.91 7.72 70.39
N ALA A 578 53.64 7.54 70.78
CA ALA A 578 53.23 7.31 72.16
C ALA A 578 53.75 5.97 72.70
N ARG A 579 53.74 4.89 71.91
CA ARG A 579 54.33 3.59 72.28
C ARG A 579 55.83 3.66 72.51
N HIS A 580 56.54 4.48 71.73
CA HIS A 580 57.98 4.69 71.89
C HIS A 580 58.33 5.68 73.01
N LEU A 581 57.35 6.41 73.55
CA LEU A 581 57.55 7.44 74.58
C LEU A 581 58.12 6.88 75.90
N PRO A 582 57.62 5.76 76.47
CA PRO A 582 58.21 5.17 77.68
C PRO A 582 59.66 4.73 77.47
N LEU A 583 59.98 4.15 76.31
CA LEU A 583 61.34 3.74 75.96
C LEU A 583 62.26 4.96 75.82
N ARG A 584 61.81 6.01 75.12
CA ARG A 584 62.54 7.27 74.98
C ARG A 584 62.77 7.93 76.35
N ASN A 585 61.75 7.94 77.21
CA ASN A 585 61.87 8.47 78.58
C ASN A 585 62.82 7.64 79.44
N TYR A 586 62.81 6.31 79.31
CA TYR A 586 63.77 5.43 79.98
C TYR A 586 65.20 5.72 79.53
N LEU A 587 65.43 5.79 78.21
CA LEU A 587 66.73 6.14 77.65
C LEU A 587 67.20 7.52 78.13
N MET A 588 66.33 8.54 78.05
CA MET A 588 66.66 9.90 78.49
C MET A 588 66.93 10.02 80.00
N LYS A 589 66.27 9.21 80.84
CA LYS A 589 66.42 9.29 82.30
C LYS A 589 67.59 8.47 82.83
N TYR A 590 67.82 7.28 82.29
CA TYR A 590 68.78 6.32 82.86
C TYR A 590 70.03 6.10 82.01
N VAL A 591 69.93 6.21 80.68
CA VAL A 591 71.06 5.91 79.78
C VAL A 591 71.77 7.17 79.32
N MET A 592 71.04 8.23 79.00
CA MET A 592 71.61 9.47 78.48
C MET A 592 72.48 10.23 79.49
N PRO A 593 72.14 10.33 80.80
CA PRO A 593 73.01 11.03 81.76
C PRO A 593 74.40 10.39 81.92
N PRO A 594 74.55 9.06 82.14
CA PRO A 594 75.88 8.45 82.22
C PRO A 594 76.61 8.46 80.88
N LEU A 595 75.91 8.30 79.75
CA LEU A 595 76.51 8.44 78.42
C LEU A 595 77.03 9.86 78.18
N ALA A 596 76.27 10.88 78.56
CA ALA A 596 76.68 12.27 78.45
C ALA A 596 77.88 12.60 79.36
N GLN A 597 77.91 12.06 80.60
CA GLN A 597 79.06 12.17 81.49
C GLN A 597 80.30 11.45 80.92
N GLY A 598 80.13 10.25 80.37
CA GLY A 598 81.22 9.52 79.70
C GLY A 598 81.74 10.25 78.46
N LEU A 599 80.85 10.87 77.67
CA LEU A 599 81.23 11.71 76.53
C LEU A 599 81.92 13.01 76.96
N ASP A 600 81.51 13.63 78.08
CA ASP A 600 82.18 14.82 78.63
C ASP A 600 83.58 14.49 79.15
N GLU A 601 83.74 13.37 79.86
CA GLU A 601 85.05 12.86 80.29
C GLU A 601 85.93 12.46 79.10
N CYS A 602 85.36 11.85 78.07
CA CYS A 602 86.07 11.55 76.83
C CYS A 602 86.56 12.84 76.14
N CYS A 603 85.76 13.91 76.14
CA CYS A 603 86.16 15.21 75.61
C CYS A 603 87.31 15.85 76.41
N LYS A 604 87.40 15.61 77.72
CA LYS A 604 88.49 16.10 78.59
C LYS A 604 89.78 15.32 78.38
N VAL A 605 89.71 13.99 78.37
CA VAL A 605 90.87 13.10 78.29
C VAL A 605 91.44 13.02 76.87
N LYS A 606 90.60 13.21 75.85
CA LYS A 606 90.94 13.05 74.42
C LYS A 606 91.75 11.77 74.14
N PRO A 607 91.19 10.60 74.45
CA PRO A 607 91.84 9.31 74.19
C PRO A 607 92.01 9.06 72.68
N HIS A 608 92.95 8.17 72.33
CA HIS A 608 93.20 7.78 70.94
C HIS A 608 92.01 7.06 70.29
N ASP A 609 91.21 6.34 71.08
CA ASP A 609 89.92 5.78 70.66
C ASP A 609 88.80 6.25 71.62
N PRO A 610 87.93 7.15 71.17
CA PRO A 610 86.84 7.67 71.99
C PRO A 610 85.69 6.66 72.20
N ILE A 611 85.52 5.66 71.32
CA ILE A 611 84.42 4.70 71.44
C ILE A 611 84.72 3.69 72.54
N ASP A 612 85.91 3.08 72.50
CA ASP A 612 86.35 2.11 73.51
C ASP A 612 86.44 2.77 74.91
N PHE A 613 86.91 4.01 74.98
CA PHE A 613 86.98 4.76 76.25
C PHE A 613 85.60 4.98 76.88
N VAL A 614 84.60 5.39 76.10
CA VAL A 614 83.24 5.59 76.61
C VAL A 614 82.59 4.25 76.98
N ALA A 615 82.90 3.16 76.25
CA ALA A 615 82.43 1.82 76.59
C ALA A 615 83.01 1.33 77.93
N GLU A 616 84.33 1.46 78.15
CA GLU A 616 84.96 1.15 79.44
C GLU A 616 84.41 2.02 80.58
N TYR A 617 84.21 3.32 80.33
CA TYR A 617 83.65 4.25 81.31
C TYR A 617 82.23 3.83 81.75
N LEU A 618 81.37 3.45 80.80
CA LEU A 618 80.02 2.99 81.10
C LEU A 618 80.01 1.64 81.82
N LEU A 619 80.94 0.73 81.49
CA LEU A 619 81.10 -0.53 82.20
C LEU A 619 81.52 -0.32 83.65
N GLN A 620 82.48 0.60 83.90
CA GLN A 620 82.89 0.98 85.25
C GLN A 620 81.74 1.65 86.02
N TYR A 621 81.04 2.60 85.41
CA TYR A 621 79.93 3.33 86.04
C TYR A 621 78.78 2.42 86.49
N ASN A 622 78.50 1.34 85.75
CA ASN A 622 77.50 0.35 86.13
C ASN A 622 77.97 -0.58 87.26
N CYS A 623 79.27 -0.93 87.31
CA CYS A 623 79.83 -1.76 88.39
C CYS A 623 79.80 -1.03 89.75
N ASP A 624 79.87 0.30 89.77
CA ASP A 624 79.83 1.10 91.00
C ASP A 624 78.41 1.31 91.57
N LYS A 625 77.35 0.85 90.86
CA LYS A 625 75.93 1.05 91.22
C LYS A 625 75.13 -0.24 91.44
N GLU A 626 75.74 -1.41 91.26
CA GLU A 626 75.24 -2.71 91.77
C GLU A 626 75.71 -2.93 93.21
#